data_AF-A0A972TLG8-F1
#
_entry.id   AF-A0A972TLG8-F1
#
_cell.length_a   1.000
_cell.length_b   1.000
_cell.length_c   1.000
_cell.angle_alpha   90.00
_cell.angle_beta   90.00
_cell.angle_gamma   90.00
#
_symmetry.space_group_name_H-M   'P 1'
#
loop_
_entity.id
_entity.type
_entity.pdbx_description
1 polymer ?
#
loop_
_entity_poly.entity_id
_entity_poly.type
_entity_poly.pdbx_seq_one_letter_code
_entity_poly.pdbx_strand_id
1 'polypeptide(L)'
;MDTSKFVEQHIVDCLRAAVVEANGEEAKATRLRAQAKLRLVCMTDDEIWELAKRTSFPPKRAPEDAYRDIKQTIAEYRATSEQWLDKSFGEIPASHSV
;
A
#
# COMPACT_ATOMS: atom_id res chain seq x y z
N MET A 1 6.64 -16.44 -8.78
CA MET A 1 7.25 -15.82 -7.60
C MET A 1 6.62 -16.48 -6.38
N ASP A 2 7.37 -16.76 -5.32
CA ASP A 2 6.80 -17.40 -4.12
C ASP A 2 5.96 -16.37 -3.34
N THR A 3 4.65 -16.59 -3.26
CA THR A 3 3.66 -15.74 -2.54
C THR A 3 4.13 -15.40 -1.12
N SER A 4 4.73 -16.37 -0.43
CA SER A 4 5.24 -16.19 0.93
C SER A 4 6.34 -15.12 0.99
N LYS A 5 7.29 -15.16 0.05
CA LYS A 5 8.41 -14.21 0.01
C LYS A 5 7.96 -12.80 -0.36
N PHE A 6 6.97 -12.68 -1.23
CA PHE A 6 6.43 -11.37 -1.61
C PHE A 6 5.74 -10.67 -0.42
N VAL A 7 4.92 -11.41 0.31
CA VAL A 7 4.23 -10.93 1.53
C VAL A 7 5.22 -10.60 2.63
N GLU A 8 6.23 -11.44 2.84
CA GLU A 8 7.28 -11.19 3.84
C GLU A 8 8.04 -9.89 3.53
N GLN A 9 8.42 -9.67 2.26
CA GLN A 9 9.09 -8.44 1.86
C GLN A 9 8.22 -7.20 2.10
N HIS A 10 6.90 -7.29 1.87
CA HIS A 10 5.98 -6.20 2.18
C HIS A 10 5.97 -5.87 3.68
N ILE A 11 5.89 -6.87 4.55
CA ILE A 11 5.91 -6.69 6.01
C ILE A 11 7.23 -6.04 6.44
N VAL A 12 8.37 -6.54 5.92
CA VAL A 12 9.70 -5.99 6.22
C VAL A 12 9.80 -4.53 5.79
N ASP A 13 9.29 -4.16 4.62
CA ASP A 13 9.34 -2.78 4.15
C ASP A 13 8.48 -1.84 5.01
N CYS A 14 7.30 -2.30 5.45
CA CYS A 14 6.47 -1.57 6.41
C CYS A 14 7.20 -1.34 7.75
N LEU A 15 7.85 -2.37 8.29
CA LEU A 15 8.62 -2.27 9.53
C LEU A 15 9.83 -1.34 9.39
N ARG A 16 10.56 -1.42 8.27
CA ARG A 16 11.67 -0.50 7.96
C ARG A 16 11.21 0.95 7.92
N ALA A 17 10.06 1.22 7.30
CA ALA A 17 9.50 2.57 7.26
C ALA A 17 9.20 3.10 8.68
N ALA A 18 8.64 2.26 9.55
CA ALA A 18 8.35 2.62 10.94
C ALA A 18 9.62 2.88 11.76
N VAL A 19 10.67 2.06 11.59
CA VAL A 19 11.96 2.26 12.27
C VAL A 19 12.60 3.58 11.85
N VAL A 20 12.61 3.86 10.54
CA VAL A 20 13.19 5.10 10.00
C VAL A 20 12.41 6.33 10.49
N GLU A 21 11.07 6.25 10.57
CA GLU A 21 10.26 7.32 11.15
C GLU A 21 10.58 7.54 12.63
N ALA A 22 10.67 6.46 13.42
CA ALA A 22 11.00 6.54 14.84
C ALA A 22 12.38 7.18 15.10
N ASN A 23 13.29 7.09 14.13
CA ASN A 23 14.61 7.74 14.17
C ASN A 23 14.60 9.21 13.71
N GLY A 24 13.43 9.78 13.36
CA GLY A 24 13.29 11.17 12.90
C GLY A 24 13.62 11.40 11.42
N GLU A 25 13.82 10.33 10.63
CA GLU A 25 14.13 10.43 9.20
C GLU A 25 12.84 10.50 8.33
N GLU A 26 12.01 11.54 8.53
CA GLU A 26 10.65 11.63 7.97
C GLU A 26 10.56 11.49 6.44
N ALA A 27 11.46 12.13 5.69
CA ALA A 27 11.46 12.07 4.22
C ALA A 27 11.70 10.64 3.70
N LYS A 28 12.61 9.92 4.36
CA LYS A 28 12.94 8.53 4.01
C LYS A 28 11.82 7.58 4.44
N ALA A 29 11.22 7.79 5.61
CA ALA A 29 10.04 7.06 6.05
C ALA A 29 8.88 7.23 5.04
N THR A 30 8.65 8.46 4.58
CA THR A 30 7.63 8.79 3.58
C THR A 30 7.86 8.02 2.28
N ARG A 31 9.09 8.00 1.77
CA ARG A 31 9.45 7.24 0.57
C ARG A 31 9.21 5.74 0.75
N LEU A 32 9.65 5.16 1.87
CA LEU A 32 9.47 3.73 2.15
C LEU A 32 7.98 3.36 2.27
N ARG A 33 7.17 4.21 2.92
CA ARG A 33 5.72 4.02 2.99
C ARG A 33 5.07 4.08 1.63
N ALA A 34 5.44 5.04 0.78
CA ALA A 34 4.90 5.13 -0.58
C ALA A 34 5.21 3.85 -1.37
N GLN A 35 6.44 3.33 -1.27
CA GLN A 35 6.83 2.07 -1.90
C GLN A 35 6.01 0.87 -1.36
N ALA A 36 5.83 0.78 -0.04
CA ALA A 36 5.05 -0.29 0.58
C ALA A 36 3.56 -0.24 0.18
N LYS A 37 2.98 0.97 0.09
CA LYS A 37 1.61 1.21 -0.38
C LYS A 37 1.44 0.78 -1.84
N LEU A 38 2.36 1.17 -2.72
CA LEU A 38 2.33 0.74 -4.12
C LEU A 38 2.39 -0.78 -4.24
N ARG A 39 3.25 -1.44 -3.45
CA ARG A 39 3.29 -2.91 -3.43
C ARG A 39 1.95 -3.51 -2.98
N LEU A 40 1.34 -2.96 -1.93
CA LEU A 40 0.05 -3.43 -1.42
C LEU A 40 -1.05 -3.35 -2.48
N VAL A 41 -1.12 -2.24 -3.22
CA VAL A 41 -2.14 -2.04 -4.28
C VAL A 41 -1.97 -3.04 -5.43
N CYS A 42 -0.75 -3.52 -5.67
CA CYS A 42 -0.41 -4.49 -6.70
C CYS A 42 -0.51 -5.96 -6.25
N MET A 43 -0.81 -6.23 -4.97
CA MET A 43 -0.95 -7.61 -4.49
C MET A 43 -2.11 -8.34 -5.18
N THR A 44 -1.90 -9.62 -5.46
CA THR A 44 -2.99 -10.53 -5.87
C THR A 44 -3.90 -10.85 -4.68
N ASP A 45 -5.08 -11.40 -4.95
CA ASP A 45 -6.01 -11.78 -3.89
C ASP A 45 -5.42 -12.84 -2.94
N ASP A 46 -4.67 -13.80 -3.50
CA ASP A 46 -3.95 -14.84 -2.74
C ASP A 46 -2.86 -14.23 -1.83
N GLU A 47 -2.13 -13.23 -2.32
CA GLU A 47 -1.13 -12.49 -1.54
C GLU A 47 -1.78 -11.68 -0.42
N ILE A 48 -2.94 -11.07 -0.69
CA ILE A 48 -3.73 -10.34 0.33
C ILE A 48 -4.24 -11.31 1.40
N TRP A 49 -4.71 -12.50 1.02
CA TRP A 49 -5.12 -13.53 1.97
C TRP A 49 -3.96 -14.04 2.82
N GLU A 50 -2.80 -14.26 2.21
CA GLU A 50 -1.58 -14.65 2.94
C GLU A 50 -1.12 -13.54 3.91
N LEU A 51 -1.17 -12.27 3.50
CA LEU A 51 -0.90 -11.14 4.37
C LEU A 51 -1.89 -11.05 5.53
N ALA A 52 -3.18 -11.28 5.28
CA ALA A 52 -4.22 -11.26 6.30
C ALA A 52 -3.98 -12.33 7.37
N LYS A 53 -3.64 -13.56 6.98
CA LYS A 53 -3.29 -14.63 7.92
C LYS A 53 -2.12 -14.23 8.82
N ARG A 54 -1.05 -13.64 8.24
CA ARG A 54 0.16 -13.23 8.98
C ARG A 54 -0.03 -12.03 9.89
N THR A 55 -1.03 -11.18 9.62
CA THR A 55 -1.31 -9.96 10.37
C THR A 55 -2.57 -10.05 11.25
N SER A 56 -3.24 -11.20 11.24
CA SER A 56 -4.34 -11.53 12.14
C SER A 56 -3.83 -11.81 13.57
N PHE A 57 -4.70 -11.60 14.56
CA PHE A 57 -4.42 -11.91 15.95
C PHE A 57 -5.67 -12.47 16.63
N PRO A 58 -6.02 -13.75 16.38
CA PRO A 58 -7.20 -14.36 16.97
C PRO A 58 -7.12 -14.45 18.51
N PRO A 59 -8.25 -14.33 19.23
CA PRO A 59 -9.60 -14.10 18.71
C PRO A 59 -9.91 -12.63 18.42
N LYS A 60 -9.01 -11.70 18.75
CA LYS A 60 -9.24 -10.25 18.66
C LYS A 60 -9.45 -9.77 17.21
N ARG A 61 -8.79 -10.41 16.25
CA ARG A 61 -8.94 -10.13 14.81
C ARG A 61 -8.73 -11.41 14.03
N ALA A 62 -9.80 -11.90 13.40
CA ALA A 62 -9.74 -13.08 12.55
C ALA A 62 -9.06 -12.74 11.20
N PRO A 63 -8.50 -13.73 10.49
CA PRO A 63 -7.96 -13.53 9.14
C PRO A 63 -8.95 -12.88 8.17
N GLU A 64 -10.24 -13.22 8.27
CA GLU A 64 -11.31 -12.68 7.42
C GLU A 64 -11.52 -11.18 7.66
N ASP A 65 -11.46 -10.75 8.91
CA ASP A 65 -11.55 -9.33 9.27
C ASP A 65 -10.32 -8.59 8.74
N ALA A 66 -9.12 -9.15 8.95
CA ALA A 66 -7.89 -8.57 8.43
C ALA A 66 -7.90 -8.45 6.90
N TYR A 67 -8.39 -9.47 6.20
CA TYR A 67 -8.52 -9.49 4.74
C TYR A 67 -9.47 -8.39 4.25
N ARG A 68 -10.66 -8.25 4.87
CA ARG A 68 -11.62 -7.19 4.54
C ARG A 68 -11.02 -5.80 4.73
N ASP A 69 -10.34 -5.56 5.85
CA ASP A 69 -9.71 -4.27 6.14
C ASP A 69 -8.60 -3.94 5.11
N ILE A 70 -7.81 -4.93 4.71
CA ILE A 70 -6.75 -4.75 3.71
C ILE A 70 -7.37 -4.41 2.34
N LYS A 71 -8.43 -5.10 1.91
CA LYS A 71 -9.11 -4.78 0.65
C LYS A 71 -9.73 -3.39 0.67
N GLN A 72 -10.33 -3.00 1.79
CA GLN A 72 -10.86 -1.65 1.97
C GLN A 72 -9.75 -0.60 1.85
N THR A 73 -8.61 -0.83 2.49
CA THR A 73 -7.42 0.05 2.39
C THR A 73 -6.92 0.16 0.94
N ILE A 74 -6.89 -0.94 0.18
CA ILE A 74 -6.49 -0.94 -1.23
C ILE A 74 -7.49 -0.13 -2.07
N ALA A 75 -8.79 -0.27 -1.82
CA ALA A 75 -9.83 0.48 -2.53
C ALA A 75 -9.68 1.99 -2.28
N GLU A 76 -9.41 2.40 -1.04
CA GLU A 76 -9.17 3.80 -0.68
C GLU A 76 -7.93 4.39 -1.37
N TYR A 77 -6.84 3.62 -1.46
CA TYR A 77 -5.64 4.04 -2.19
C TYR A 77 -5.90 4.20 -3.69
N ARG A 78 -6.66 3.28 -4.30
CA ARG A 78 -7.03 3.38 -5.73
C ARG A 78 -7.93 4.59 -5.99
N ALA A 79 -8.96 4.79 -5.17
CA ALA A 79 -9.85 5.95 -5.28
C ALA A 79 -9.08 7.28 -5.17
N THR A 80 -8.10 7.35 -4.25
CA THR A 80 -7.23 8.54 -4.13
C THR A 80 -6.43 8.77 -5.41
N SER A 81 -5.90 7.72 -6.03
CA SER A 81 -5.14 7.84 -7.28
C SER A 81 -5.99 8.28 -8.47
N GLU A 82 -7.21 7.76 -8.58
CA GLU A 82 -8.16 8.15 -9.64
C GLU A 82 -8.53 9.63 -9.55
N GLN A 83 -8.81 10.11 -8.33
CA GLN A 83 -9.08 11.53 -8.09
C GLN A 83 -7.90 12.44 -8.44
N TRP A 84 -6.66 11.95 -8.30
CA TRP A 84 -5.47 12.73 -8.64
C TRP A 84 -5.22 12.74 -10.14
N LEU A 85 -5.41 11.62 -10.82
CA LEU A 85 -5.25 11.56 -12.28
C LEU A 85 -6.30 12.40 -12.98
N ASP A 86 -7.56 12.32 -12.55
CA ASP A 86 -8.66 13.13 -13.12
C ASP A 86 -8.37 14.64 -13.00
N LYS A 87 -7.86 15.09 -11.85
CA LYS A 87 -7.41 16.48 -11.65
C LYS A 87 -6.16 16.86 -12.45
N SER A 88 -5.23 15.92 -12.66
CA SER A 88 -3.96 16.19 -13.35
C SER A 88 -4.11 16.25 -14.87
N PHE A 89 -5.15 15.62 -15.44
CA PHE A 89 -5.44 15.63 -16.87
C PHE A 89 -6.59 16.57 -17.26
N GLY A 90 -7.32 17.14 -16.30
CA GLY A 90 -8.40 18.12 -16.53
C GLY A 90 -7.94 19.53 -16.91
N GLU A 91 -6.65 19.86 -16.73
CA GLU A 91 -6.10 21.19 -17.03
C GLU A 91 -4.70 21.07 -17.68
N ILE A 92 -4.62 20.52 -18.90
CA ILE A 92 -3.51 20.87 -19.80
C ILE A 92 -4.01 22.05 -20.64
N PRO A 93 -3.64 23.31 -20.33
CA PRO A 93 -3.92 24.40 -21.25
C PRO A 93 -3.22 24.09 -22.57
N ALA A 94 -4.01 24.06 -23.65
CA ALA A 94 -3.49 23.93 -25.00
C ALA A 94 -2.63 25.16 -25.33
N SER A 95 -1.34 25.12 -25.01
CA SER A 95 -0.41 26.16 -25.42
C SER A 95 0.97 25.57 -25.67
N HIS A 96 1.21 25.17 -26.92
CA HIS A 96 2.21 25.77 -27.81
C HIS A 96 2.44 24.84 -29.02
N SER A 97 1.63 25.04 -30.05
CA SER A 97 2.07 24.76 -31.43
C SER A 97 3.03 25.88 -31.81
N VAL A 98 4.32 25.55 -31.97
CA VAL A 98 5.29 26.38 -32.69
C VAL A 98 5.28 25.93 -34.15
#